data_AF-A0A7S2HK92-F1
#
_entry.id   AF-A0A7S2HK92-F1
#
_cell.length_a   1.000
_cell.length_b   1.000
_cell.length_c   1.000
_cell.angle_alpha   90.00
_cell.angle_beta   90.00
_cell.angle_gamma   90.00
#
_symmetry.space_group_name_H-M   'P 1'
#
loop_
_entity.id
_entity.type
_entity.pdbx_description
1 polymer ?
#
loop_
_entity_poly.entity_id
_entity_poly.type
_entity_poly.pdbx_seq_one_letter_code
_entity_poly.pdbx_strand_id
1 'polypeptide(L)'
;MQIYAAIFCFIYPLGCPLMYFSLMWHRRFKIDPVLEHSKTRARMRESPSDVKVAVALRLEEHELAPIAFLFESYEPEFWWFEVLVCLERLLMTNTNIFLSAESTLQPFVALVIALVSVKCYSLLDPYILDSDDMFAEIKGWTLVAMLIFTMIIQVHEALEKKYPIS
;
A
#
# COMPACT_ATOMS: atom_id res chain seq x y z
N MET A 1 22.48 19.97 16.28
CA MET A 1 22.65 19.25 15.00
C MET A 1 21.80 17.98 14.91
N GLN A 2 21.61 17.21 15.99
CA GLN A 2 20.79 15.99 15.99
C GLN A 2 19.29 16.21 15.69
N ILE A 3 18.72 17.34 16.12
CA ILE A 3 17.30 17.68 15.88
C ILE A 3 17.02 17.91 14.38
N TYR A 4 17.93 18.59 13.67
CA TYR A 4 17.78 18.79 12.22
C TYR A 4 17.85 17.47 11.46
N ALA A 5 18.77 16.56 11.81
CA ALA A 5 18.87 15.24 11.19
C ALA A 5 17.60 14.40 11.40
N ALA A 6 17.04 14.41 12.62
CA ALA A 6 15.78 13.73 12.91
C ALA A 6 14.62 14.29 12.06
N ILE A 7 14.54 15.62 11.91
CA ILE A 7 13.51 16.27 11.09
C ILE A 7 13.64 15.86 9.62
N PHE A 8 14.85 15.85 9.04
CA PHE A 8 15.06 15.41 7.65
C PHE A 8 14.75 13.91 7.44
N CYS A 9 15.03 13.06 8.43
CA CYS A 9 14.66 11.65 8.42
C CYS A 9 13.15 11.40 8.41
N PHE A 10 12.31 12.36 8.84
CA PHE A 10 10.86 12.24 8.72
C PHE A 10 10.32 12.94 7.47
N ILE A 11 10.86 14.12 7.13
CA ILE A 11 10.47 14.87 5.93
C ILE A 11 10.72 14.08 4.65
N TYR A 12 11.84 13.35 4.56
CA TYR A 12 12.17 12.60 3.35
C TYR A 12 11.22 11.43 3.06
N PRO A 13 10.95 10.51 4.02
CA PRO A 13 10.03 9.42 3.79
C PRO A 13 8.56 9.83 3.73
N LEU A 14 8.14 10.89 4.44
CA LEU A 14 6.78 11.43 4.32
C LEU A 14 6.60 12.36 3.11
N GLY A 15 7.69 12.94 2.61
CA GLY A 15 7.68 13.82 1.44
C GLY A 15 7.24 13.09 0.17
N CYS A 16 7.66 11.83 0.00
CA CYS A 16 7.25 11.00 -1.14
C CYS A 16 5.72 10.78 -1.20
N PRO A 17 5.05 10.22 -0.17
CA PRO A 17 3.59 10.04 -0.19
C PRO A 17 2.85 11.38 -0.26
N LEU A 18 3.35 12.44 0.40
CA LEU A 18 2.76 13.78 0.30
C LEU A 18 2.88 14.36 -1.13
N MET A 19 4.00 14.12 -1.82
CA MET A 19 4.18 14.54 -3.20
C MET A 19 3.24 13.79 -4.13
N TYR A 20 3.11 12.47 -3.98
CA TYR A 20 2.16 11.66 -4.75
C TYR A 20 0.72 12.16 -4.53
N PHE A 21 0.35 12.36 -3.27
CA PHE A 21 -0.96 12.88 -2.91
C PHE A 21 -1.21 14.26 -3.52
N SER A 22 -0.23 15.17 -3.42
CA SER A 22 -0.33 16.52 -3.97
C SER A 22 -0.51 16.48 -5.48
N LEU A 23 0.33 15.75 -6.22
CA LEU A 23 0.27 15.67 -7.68
C LEU A 23 -1.09 15.14 -8.17
N MET A 24 -1.61 14.11 -7.51
CA MET A 24 -2.91 13.52 -7.87
C MET A 24 -4.08 14.40 -7.42
N TRP A 25 -3.99 15.06 -6.26
CA TRP A 25 -5.04 15.95 -5.77
C TRP A 25 -5.32 17.10 -6.74
N HIS A 26 -4.28 17.72 -7.28
CA HIS A 26 -4.41 18.81 -8.25
C HIS A 26 -5.06 18.37 -9.56
N ARG A 27 -4.90 17.09 -9.94
CA ARG A 27 -5.39 16.52 -11.20
C ARG A 27 -6.57 15.56 -11.01
N ARG A 28 -7.15 15.50 -9.81
CA ARG A 28 -8.20 14.53 -9.43
C ARG A 28 -9.42 14.54 -10.37
N PHE A 29 -9.76 15.71 -10.92
CA PHE A 29 -10.90 15.85 -11.83
C PHE A 29 -10.63 15.26 -13.21
N LYS A 30 -9.36 15.16 -13.63
CA LYS A 30 -8.96 14.46 -14.85
C LYS A 30 -8.77 12.98 -14.61
N ILE A 31 -8.32 12.60 -13.41
CA ILE A 31 -8.17 11.21 -13.00
C ILE A 31 -9.54 10.57 -12.80
N ASP A 32 -10.52 11.23 -12.18
CA ASP A 32 -11.90 10.72 -12.01
C ASP A 32 -12.89 11.58 -12.82
N PRO A 33 -12.94 11.41 -14.16
CA PRO A 33 -13.82 12.21 -14.99
C PRO A 33 -15.28 11.80 -14.77
N VAL A 34 -16.17 12.79 -14.81
CA VAL A 34 -17.62 12.55 -14.83
C VAL A 34 -18.00 12.16 -16.25
N LEU A 35 -18.62 10.99 -16.41
CA LEU A 35 -19.00 10.47 -17.72
C LEU A 35 -20.18 11.29 -18.27
N GLU A 36 -20.05 11.75 -19.51
CA GLU A 36 -21.05 12.62 -20.15
C GLU A 36 -22.41 11.91 -20.34
N HIS A 37 -22.39 10.61 -20.63
CA HIS A 37 -23.59 9.81 -20.87
C HIS A 37 -24.42 9.58 -19.60
N SER A 38 -23.76 9.32 -18.46
CA SER A 38 -24.41 8.97 -17.19
C SER A 38 -24.53 10.17 -16.24
N LYS A 39 -23.73 11.24 -16.46
CA LYS A 39 -23.51 12.38 -15.54
C LYS A 39 -23.05 11.97 -14.14
N THR A 40 -22.61 10.72 -13.97
CA THR A 40 -22.07 10.15 -12.74
C THR A 40 -20.60 9.81 -12.93
N ARG A 41 -19.91 9.60 -11.81
CA ARG A 41 -18.53 9.10 -11.81
C ARG A 41 -18.54 7.60 -12.05
N ALA A 42 -17.54 7.09 -12.74
CA ALA A 42 -17.44 5.66 -13.00
C ALA A 42 -17.17 4.91 -11.68
N ARG A 43 -18.04 3.95 -11.35
CA ARG A 43 -17.93 3.09 -10.17
C ARG A 43 -18.00 1.64 -10.61
N MET A 44 -17.03 0.82 -10.23
CA MET A 44 -17.01 -0.61 -10.60
C MET A 44 -18.21 -1.37 -10.04
N ARG A 45 -18.65 -0.99 -8.84
CA ARG A 45 -19.82 -1.56 -8.17
C ARG A 45 -21.16 -1.29 -8.88
N GLU A 46 -21.25 -0.20 -9.64
CA GLU A 46 -22.49 0.17 -10.35
C GLU A 46 -22.45 -0.27 -11.82
N SER A 47 -21.35 0.01 -12.52
CA SER A 47 -21.24 -0.20 -13.96
C SER A 47 -19.78 -0.46 -14.39
N PRO A 48 -19.38 -1.73 -14.57
CA PRO A 48 -18.04 -2.09 -15.03
C PRO A 48 -17.71 -1.54 -16.44
N SER A 49 -18.73 -1.33 -17.28
CA SER A 49 -18.54 -0.73 -18.61
C SER A 49 -18.11 0.74 -18.52
N ASP A 50 -18.66 1.48 -17.56
CA ASP A 50 -18.37 2.90 -17.37
C ASP A 50 -16.94 3.12 -16.86
N VAL A 51 -16.43 2.22 -16.02
CA VAL A 51 -15.03 2.21 -15.58
C VAL A 51 -14.07 2.09 -16.76
N LYS A 52 -14.35 1.18 -17.70
CA LYS A 52 -13.51 1.02 -18.91
C LYS A 52 -13.48 2.27 -19.76
N VAL A 53 -14.61 2.98 -19.89
CA VAL A 53 -14.67 4.26 -20.61
C VAL A 53 -13.87 5.33 -19.88
N ALA A 54 -14.01 5.45 -18.56
CA ALA A 54 -13.24 6.40 -17.76
C ALA A 54 -11.73 6.13 -17.83
N VAL A 55 -11.32 4.86 -17.85
CA VAL A 55 -9.91 4.46 -18.01
C VAL A 55 -9.41 4.83 -19.42
N ALA A 56 -10.19 4.57 -20.47
CA ALA A 56 -9.84 4.96 -21.83
C ALA A 56 -9.64 6.48 -21.98
N LEU A 57 -10.54 7.29 -21.40
CA LEU A 57 -10.43 8.75 -21.41
C LEU A 57 -9.16 9.27 -20.74
N ARG A 58 -8.66 8.59 -19.70
CA ARG A 58 -7.40 8.97 -19.02
C ARG A 58 -6.18 8.68 -19.87
N LEU A 59 -6.20 7.59 -20.62
CA LEU A 59 -5.08 7.17 -21.47
C LEU A 59 -4.89 8.12 -22.66
N GLU A 60 -5.95 8.78 -23.11
CA GLU A 60 -5.88 9.80 -24.17
C GLU A 60 -5.26 11.12 -23.70
N GLU A 61 -5.26 11.40 -22.40
CA GLU A 61 -4.75 12.66 -21.84
C GLU A 61 -3.23 12.64 -21.66
N HIS A 62 -2.51 13.28 -22.59
CA HIS A 62 -1.05 13.38 -22.56
C HIS A 62 -0.48 14.03 -21.28
N GLU A 63 -1.23 14.90 -20.61
CA GLU A 63 -0.78 15.53 -19.36
C GLU A 63 -0.72 14.55 -18.18
N LEU A 64 -1.44 13.43 -18.27
CA LEU A 64 -1.52 12.39 -17.24
C LEU A 64 -0.44 11.32 -17.43
N ALA A 65 0.14 11.19 -18.62
CA ALA A 65 1.19 10.21 -18.94
C ALA A 65 2.35 10.13 -17.93
N PRO A 66 2.97 11.23 -17.45
CA PRO A 66 4.10 11.13 -16.51
C PRO A 66 3.72 10.66 -15.11
N ILE A 67 2.45 10.80 -14.72
CA ILE A 67 1.93 10.37 -13.42
C ILE A 67 1.05 9.13 -13.51
N ALA A 68 0.83 8.60 -14.72
CA ALA A 68 -0.01 7.43 -14.98
C ALA A 68 0.43 6.22 -14.15
N PHE A 69 1.74 6.03 -13.97
CA PHE A 69 2.28 4.92 -13.17
C PHE A 69 1.73 4.86 -11.73
N LEU A 70 1.26 5.99 -11.17
CA LEU A 70 0.72 6.06 -9.81
C LEU A 70 -0.72 5.55 -9.71
N PHE A 71 -1.50 5.61 -10.79
CA PHE A 71 -2.94 5.34 -10.75
C PHE A 71 -3.46 4.43 -11.86
N GLU A 72 -2.64 4.06 -12.84
CA GLU A 72 -3.04 3.27 -14.01
C GLU A 72 -3.61 1.89 -13.63
N SER A 73 -3.07 1.26 -12.60
CA SER A 73 -3.52 -0.06 -12.11
C SER A 73 -4.78 0.02 -11.22
N TYR A 74 -5.16 1.21 -10.76
CA TYR A 74 -6.22 1.40 -9.78
C TYR A 74 -7.49 1.94 -10.42
N GLU A 75 -8.61 1.63 -9.80
CA GLU A 75 -9.88 2.18 -10.22
C GLU A 75 -9.92 3.71 -10.09
N PRO A 76 -10.76 4.39 -10.91
CA PRO A 76 -11.14 5.80 -10.75
C PRO A 76 -11.26 6.31 -9.31
N GLU A 77 -11.92 5.51 -8.47
CA GLU A 77 -12.27 5.84 -7.09
C GLU A 77 -11.05 5.85 -6.16
N PHE A 78 -10.10 4.97 -6.44
CA PHE A 78 -8.96 4.64 -5.60
C PHE A 78 -7.66 5.27 -6.11
N TRP A 79 -7.74 6.45 -6.75
CA TRP A 79 -6.56 7.21 -7.18
C TRP A 79 -5.56 7.50 -6.04
N TRP A 80 -6.03 7.56 -4.79
CA TRP A 80 -5.19 7.81 -3.61
C TRP A 80 -4.53 6.53 -3.05
N PHE A 81 -4.84 5.36 -3.61
CA PHE A 81 -4.43 4.08 -3.03
C PHE A 81 -2.92 3.86 -3.07
N GLU A 82 -2.22 4.30 -4.12
CA GLU A 82 -0.76 4.24 -4.18
C GLU A 82 -0.08 4.96 -3.00
N VAL A 83 -0.72 6.01 -2.45
CA VAL A 83 -0.23 6.70 -1.26
C VAL A 83 -0.31 5.79 -0.03
N LEU A 84 -1.39 5.02 0.12
CA LEU A 84 -1.48 4.02 1.18
C LEU A 84 -0.44 2.91 1.02
N VAL A 85 -0.26 2.40 -0.20
CA VAL A 85 0.77 1.38 -0.51
C VAL A 85 2.16 1.90 -0.13
N CYS A 86 2.45 3.16 -0.46
CA CYS A 86 3.70 3.82 -0.09
C CYS A 86 3.86 3.95 1.43
N LEU A 87 2.80 4.35 2.14
CA LEU A 87 2.80 4.45 3.60
C LEU A 87 2.98 3.08 4.28
N GLU A 88 2.33 2.03 3.79
CA GLU A 88 2.53 0.65 4.27
C GLU A 88 4.00 0.24 4.14
N ARG A 89 4.58 0.42 2.94
CA ARG A 89 5.98 0.08 2.68
C ARG A 89 6.90 0.83 3.64
N LEU A 90 6.61 2.11 3.89
CA LEU A 90 7.37 2.93 4.83
C LEU A 90 7.24 2.45 6.28
N LEU A 91 6.02 2.11 6.72
CA LEU A 91 5.79 1.59 8.07
C LEU A 91 6.53 0.27 8.29
N MET A 92 6.52 -0.61 7.28
CA MET A 92 7.23 -1.89 7.33
C MET A 92 8.75 -1.71 7.42
N THR A 93 9.35 -0.86 6.58
CA THR A 93 10.80 -0.61 6.62
C THR A 93 11.22 0.10 7.90
N ASN A 94 10.44 1.08 8.37
CA ASN A 94 10.71 1.78 9.62
C ASN A 94 10.61 0.85 10.84
N THR A 95 9.59 -0.01 10.89
CA THR A 95 9.43 -1.00 11.97
C THR A 95 10.66 -1.91 12.03
N ASN A 96 11.17 -2.35 10.87
CA ASN A 96 12.36 -3.19 10.79
C ASN A 96 13.61 -2.46 11.32
N ILE A 97 13.79 -1.18 10.97
CA ILE A 97 14.96 -0.39 11.40
C ILE A 97 14.91 -0.08 12.90
N PHE A 98 13.80 0.48 13.39
CA PHE A 98 13.71 0.99 14.76
C PHE A 98 13.62 -0.12 15.82
N LEU A 99 13.03 -1.27 15.47
CA LEU A 99 12.90 -2.41 16.40
C LEU A 99 13.98 -3.47 16.19
N SER A 100 15.01 -3.20 15.41
CA SER A 100 16.12 -4.13 15.17
C SER A 100 16.84 -4.59 16.44
N ALA A 101 16.79 -3.81 17.52
CA ALA A 101 17.33 -4.18 18.83
C ALA A 101 16.44 -5.18 19.60
N GLU A 102 15.14 -5.20 19.31
CA GLU A 102 14.13 -5.99 20.02
C GLU A 102 13.68 -7.17 19.15
N SER A 103 14.40 -8.29 19.26
CA SER A 103 14.20 -9.46 18.39
C SER A 103 12.78 -10.03 18.43
N THR A 104 12.10 -9.99 19.58
CA THR A 104 10.73 -10.52 19.75
C THR A 104 9.64 -9.53 19.34
N LEU A 105 9.81 -8.24 19.63
CA LEU A 105 8.78 -7.23 19.34
C LEU A 105 8.73 -6.87 17.85
N GLN A 106 9.87 -6.91 17.16
CA GLN A 106 9.99 -6.56 15.76
C GLN A 106 9.04 -7.34 14.84
N PRO A 107 9.06 -8.69 14.78
CA PRO A 107 8.15 -9.44 13.93
C PRO A 107 6.69 -9.30 14.40
N PHE A 108 6.44 -9.06 15.69
CA PHE A 108 5.08 -8.89 16.23
C PHE A 108 4.42 -7.62 15.72
N VAL A 109 5.12 -6.50 15.80
CA VAL A 109 4.63 -5.23 15.26
C VAL A 109 4.48 -5.32 13.74
N ALA A 110 5.43 -5.94 13.03
CA ALA A 110 5.33 -6.17 11.59
C ALA A 110 4.11 -7.02 11.23
N LEU A 111 3.77 -8.04 12.02
CA LEU A 111 2.60 -8.88 11.81
C LEU A 111 1.29 -8.10 11.95
N VAL A 112 1.19 -7.23 12.96
CA VAL A 112 0.02 -6.37 13.14
C VAL A 112 -0.17 -5.45 11.94
N ILE A 113 0.91 -4.81 11.46
CA ILE A 113 0.87 -3.96 10.26
C ILE A 113 0.44 -4.79 9.04
N ALA A 114 0.99 -5.99 8.86
CA ALA A 114 0.63 -6.89 7.77
C ALA A 114 -0.85 -7.25 7.76
N LEU A 115 -1.42 -7.57 8.92
CA LEU A 115 -2.83 -7.93 9.05
C LEU A 115 -3.76 -6.75 8.77
N VAL A 116 -3.40 -5.55 9.25
CA VAL A 116 -4.13 -4.32 8.91
C VAL A 116 -4.10 -4.08 7.41
N SER A 117 -2.92 -4.22 6.78
CA SER A 117 -2.78 -4.09 5.33
C SER A 117 -3.67 -5.08 4.60
N VAL A 118 -3.62 -6.38 4.92
CA VAL A 118 -4.48 -7.41 4.31
C VAL A 118 -5.96 -7.03 4.40
N LYS A 119 -6.41 -6.53 5.56
CA LYS A 119 -7.78 -6.05 5.73
C LYS A 119 -8.08 -4.81 4.89
N CYS A 120 -7.14 -3.89 4.72
CA CYS A 120 -7.30 -2.74 3.84
C CYS A 120 -7.45 -3.17 2.37
N TYR A 121 -6.60 -4.07 1.86
CA TYR A 121 -6.72 -4.56 0.48
C TYR A 121 -8.06 -5.27 0.24
N SER A 122 -8.45 -6.19 1.13
CA SER A 122 -9.66 -7.01 1.01
C SER A 122 -10.99 -6.24 1.21
N LEU A 123 -10.94 -5.01 1.74
CA LEU A 123 -12.13 -4.16 1.91
C LEU A 123 -12.27 -3.12 0.80
N LEU A 124 -11.17 -2.74 0.17
CA LEU A 124 -11.13 -1.66 -0.80
C LEU A 124 -11.15 -2.17 -2.24
N ASP A 125 -10.65 -3.38 -2.52
CA ASP A 125 -10.54 -4.00 -3.85
C ASP A 125 -10.21 -2.95 -4.93
N PRO A 126 -9.04 -2.28 -4.82
CA PRO A 126 -8.78 -1.03 -5.52
C PRO A 126 -8.31 -1.22 -6.97
N TYR A 127 -8.03 -2.45 -7.40
CA TYR A 127 -7.44 -2.73 -8.71
C TYR A 127 -8.52 -2.85 -9.79
N ILE A 128 -8.18 -2.50 -11.03
CA ILE A 128 -9.11 -2.61 -12.18
C ILE A 128 -9.34 -4.08 -12.57
N LEU A 129 -8.31 -4.91 -12.38
CA LEU A 129 -8.33 -6.33 -12.70
C LEU A 129 -8.49 -7.13 -11.41
N ASP A 130 -9.57 -7.90 -11.30
CA ASP A 130 -9.81 -8.80 -10.16
C ASP A 130 -8.64 -9.78 -9.89
N SER A 131 -7.84 -10.09 -10.93
CA SER A 131 -6.63 -10.89 -10.76
C SER A 131 -5.58 -10.21 -9.89
N ASP A 132 -5.45 -8.89 -10.01
CA ASP A 132 -4.46 -8.10 -9.27
C ASP A 132 -4.88 -7.92 -7.82
N ASP A 133 -6.18 -7.80 -7.53
CA ASP A 133 -6.71 -7.88 -6.16
C ASP A 133 -6.37 -9.24 -5.52
N MET A 134 -6.61 -10.34 -6.24
CA MET A 134 -6.25 -11.68 -5.77
C MET A 134 -4.73 -11.80 -5.53
N PHE A 135 -3.89 -11.27 -6.41
CA PHE A 135 -2.44 -11.25 -6.20
C PHE A 135 -2.04 -10.41 -4.98
N ALA A 136 -2.69 -9.27 -4.75
CA ALA A 136 -2.44 -8.43 -3.58
C ALA A 136 -2.81 -9.15 -2.28
N GLU A 137 -3.94 -9.87 -2.26
CA GLU A 137 -4.32 -10.72 -1.12
C GLU A 137 -3.32 -11.84 -0.87
N ILE A 138 -2.91 -12.57 -1.93
CA ILE A 138 -1.90 -13.62 -1.83
C ILE A 138 -0.58 -13.05 -1.29
N LYS A 139 -0.14 -11.88 -1.77
CA LYS A 139 1.05 -11.19 -1.25
C LYS A 139 0.91 -10.91 0.25
N GLY A 140 -0.24 -10.40 0.68
CA GLY A 140 -0.51 -10.10 2.08
C GLY A 140 -0.48 -11.34 2.97
N TRP A 141 -1.18 -12.41 2.57
CA TRP A 141 -1.19 -13.69 3.29
C TRP A 141 0.18 -14.37 3.33
N THR A 142 0.93 -14.31 2.22
CA THR A 142 2.30 -14.83 2.16
C THR A 142 3.19 -14.12 3.18
N LEU A 143 3.08 -12.80 3.29
CA LEU A 143 3.86 -12.00 4.25
C LEU A 143 3.47 -12.32 5.70
N VAL A 144 2.18 -12.49 5.99
CA VAL A 144 1.70 -12.94 7.31
C VAL A 144 2.28 -14.30 7.67
N ALA A 145 2.23 -15.27 6.74
CA ALA A 145 2.78 -16.60 6.97
C ALA A 145 4.29 -16.55 7.26
N MET A 146 5.06 -15.79 6.47
CA MET A 146 6.50 -15.60 6.68
C MET A 146 6.80 -15.03 8.07
N LEU A 147 6.06 -14.02 8.53
CA LEU A 147 6.26 -13.42 9.86
C LEU A 147 5.91 -14.39 10.99
N ILE A 148 4.87 -15.21 10.84
CA ILE A 148 4.54 -16.26 11.79
C ILE A 148 5.67 -17.30 11.87
N PHE A 149 6.20 -17.75 10.73
CA PHE A 149 7.35 -18.66 10.72
C PHE A 149 8.58 -18.05 11.39
N THR A 150 8.87 -16.76 11.13
CA THR A 150 9.96 -16.05 11.81
C THR A 150 9.78 -16.05 13.33
N MET A 151 8.58 -15.79 13.83
CA MET A 151 8.31 -15.87 15.28
C MET A 151 8.50 -17.27 15.85
N ILE A 152 8.03 -18.30 15.14
CA ILE A 152 8.17 -19.69 15.58
C ILE A 152 9.65 -20.07 15.73
N ILE A 153 10.48 -19.69 14.75
CA ILE A 153 11.93 -19.92 14.79
C ILE A 153 12.56 -19.19 15.99
N GLN A 154 12.22 -17.92 16.21
CA GLN A 154 12.74 -17.17 17.37
C GLN A 154 12.34 -17.77 18.71
N VAL A 155 11.09 -18.26 18.83
CA VAL A 155 10.62 -18.94 20.05
C VAL A 155 11.36 -20.27 20.24
N HIS A 156 11.59 -21.02 19.18
CA HIS A 156 12.34 -22.28 19.23
C HIS A 156 13.79 -22.05 19.71
N GLU A 157 14.49 -21.09 19.12
CA GLU A 157 15.86 -20.71 19.55
C GLU A 157 15.90 -20.27 21.02
N ALA A 158 14.89 -19.50 21.47
CA ALA A 158 14.78 -19.07 22.87
C ALA A 158 14.58 -20.26 23.83
N LEU A 159 13.86 -21.30 23.41
CA LEU A 159 13.66 -22.52 24.18
C LEU A 159 14.93 -23.36 24.26
N GLU A 160 15.64 -23.56 23.14
CA GLU A 160 16.92 -24.30 23.14
C GLU A 160 17.96 -23.65 24.05
N LYS A 161 18.04 -22.32 24.05
CA LYS A 161 18.93 -21.57 24.94
C LYS A 161 18.57 -21.77 26.42
N LYS A 162 17.28 -21.95 26.73
CA LYS A 162 16.79 -22.12 28.11
C LYS A 162 16.91 -23.57 28.59
N TYR A 163 16.80 -24.54 27.70
CA TYR A 163 16.89 -25.97 27.98
C TYR A 163 17.84 -26.65 26.99
N PRO A 164 19.16 -26.47 27.12
CA PRO A 164 20.12 -27.11 26.24
C PRO A 164 20.00 -28.63 26.41
N ILE A 165 19.65 -29.31 25.33
CA ILE A 165 19.60 -30.77 25.30
C ILE A 165 21.06 -31.24 25.37
N SER A 166 21.45 -31.86 26.49
CA SER A 166 22.79 -32.41 26.74
C SER A 166 23.13 -33.56 25.81
#